data_AF-A0A0P6Z196-F1
#
_entry.id   AF-A0A0P6Z196-F1
#
_cell.length_a   1.000
_cell.length_b   1.000
_cell.length_c   1.000
_cell.angle_alpha   90.00
_cell.angle_beta   90.00
_cell.angle_gamma   90.00
#
_symmetry.space_group_name_H-M   'P 1'
#
loop_
_entity.id
_entity.type
_entity.pdbx_description
1 polymer ?
#
loop_
_entity_poly.entity_id
_entity_poly.type
_entity_poly.pdbx_seq_one_letter_code
_entity_poly.pdbx_strand_id
1 'polypeptide(L)'
;MIDVAVINTDQWSTALGRDLAPAINVGLLGVGKLAENIVAPYPPAPSPSGDTWYERGYGPKRRRKDGSVTGRKTSEMLGRRWTIASRSRMVVVLMNTASYAANVHDSEEQSAVMQAIGWKTDADADREITPGQIEDVMIPPIVNFLVGGL
;
A
#
# COMPACT_ATOMS: atom_id res chain seq x y z
N MET A 1 -1.71 8.29 -4.91
CA MET A 1 -1.31 8.44 -3.48
C MET A 1 -2.48 7.90 -2.69
N ILE A 2 -2.30 6.93 -1.79
CA ILE A 2 -3.45 6.30 -1.12
C ILE A 2 -3.72 7.03 0.20
N ASP A 3 -4.79 7.82 0.22
CA ASP A 3 -5.27 8.50 1.42
C ASP A 3 -6.13 7.55 2.24
N VAL A 4 -5.67 7.16 3.43
CA VAL A 4 -6.41 6.30 4.34
C VAL A 4 -7.14 7.18 5.35
N ALA A 5 -8.47 7.27 5.19
CA ALA A 5 -9.51 7.77 6.10
C ALA A 5 -9.16 8.94 7.06
N VAL A 6 -9.92 10.04 6.95
CA VAL A 6 -9.93 11.13 7.94
C VAL A 6 -10.96 10.80 9.02
N ILE A 7 -10.52 10.53 10.25
CA ILE A 7 -11.41 10.34 11.40
C ILE A 7 -11.45 11.65 12.20
N ASN A 8 -12.61 12.09 12.67
CA ASN A 8 -12.75 13.23 13.60
C ASN A 8 -13.00 12.70 15.03
N THR A 9 -12.08 12.96 15.97
CA THR A 9 -12.17 12.47 17.36
C THR A 9 -12.22 13.54 18.43
N ASP A 10 -12.44 14.78 18.05
CA ASP A 10 -12.48 15.90 19.01
C ASP A 10 -13.62 15.71 20.02
N GLN A 11 -14.77 15.19 19.55
CA GLN A 11 -15.91 14.87 20.40
C GLN A 11 -15.59 13.80 21.47
N TRP A 12 -14.90 12.73 21.07
CA TRP A 12 -14.56 11.62 21.97
C TRP A 12 -13.45 12.00 22.96
N SER A 13 -12.45 12.73 22.48
CA SER A 13 -11.34 13.21 23.32
C SER A 13 -11.86 14.17 24.41
N THR A 14 -12.82 15.03 24.05
CA THR A 14 -13.50 15.94 24.98
C THR A 14 -14.34 15.17 25.99
N ALA A 15 -15.16 14.21 25.54
CA ALA A 15 -16.02 13.42 26.42
C ALA A 15 -15.24 12.58 27.43
N LEU A 16 -14.05 12.09 27.06
CA LEU A 16 -13.21 11.24 27.90
C LEU A 16 -12.15 12.01 28.70
N GLY A 17 -12.00 13.31 28.46
CA GLY A 17 -10.95 14.12 29.08
C GLY A 17 -9.52 13.62 28.76
N ARG A 18 -9.35 12.90 27.65
CA ARG A 18 -8.07 12.29 27.24
C ARG A 18 -7.83 12.52 25.76
N ASP A 19 -6.58 12.83 25.39
CA ASP A 19 -6.18 12.95 23.98
C ASP A 19 -6.03 11.55 23.38
N LEU A 20 -7.03 11.11 22.60
CA LEU A 20 -7.02 9.79 21.95
C LEU A 20 -6.15 9.75 20.70
N ALA A 21 -5.67 10.90 20.21
CA ALA A 21 -4.95 10.98 18.93
C ALA A 21 -3.77 9.99 18.82
N PRO A 22 -2.94 9.75 19.85
CA PRO A 22 -1.85 8.77 19.75
C PRO A 22 -2.35 7.34 19.49
N ALA A 23 -3.42 6.91 20.19
CA ALA A 23 -3.98 5.57 20.04
C ALA A 23 -4.63 5.39 18.66
N ILE A 24 -5.35 6.43 18.20
CA ILE A 24 -5.95 6.45 16.87
C ILE A 24 -4.88 6.43 15.79
N ASN A 25 -3.77 7.16 15.97
CA ASN A 25 -2.67 7.16 15.01
C ASN A 25 -2.06 5.77 14.86
N VAL A 26 -1.85 5.04 15.97
CA VAL A 26 -1.41 3.64 15.94
C VAL A 26 -2.39 2.76 15.16
N GLY A 27 -3.69 2.91 15.41
CA GLY A 27 -4.72 2.17 14.65
C GLY A 27 -4.69 2.49 13.15
N LEU A 28 -4.57 3.77 12.78
CA LEU A 28 -4.48 4.23 11.39
C LEU A 28 -3.22 3.72 10.68
N LEU A 29 -2.08 3.60 11.39
CA LEU A 29 -0.89 2.93 10.85
C LEU A 29 -1.18 1.45 10.56
N GLY A 30 -1.96 0.78 11.42
CA GLY A 30 -2.46 -0.57 11.19
C GLY A 30 -3.33 -0.66 9.93
N VAL A 31 -4.26 0.26 9.73
CA VAL A 31 -5.08 0.32 8.50
C VAL A 31 -4.20 0.55 7.26
N GLY A 32 -3.23 1.46 7.34
CA GLY A 32 -2.24 1.66 6.28
C GLY A 32 -1.47 0.37 5.93
N LYS A 33 -1.19 -0.47 6.94
CA LYS A 33 -0.54 -1.76 6.73
C LYS A 33 -1.47 -2.80 6.10
N LEU A 34 -2.77 -2.80 6.44
CA LEU A 34 -3.76 -3.62 5.75
C LEU A 34 -3.82 -3.27 4.26
N ALA A 35 -3.88 -1.98 3.93
CA ALA A 35 -3.86 -1.51 2.55
C ALA A 35 -2.57 -1.96 1.83
N GLU A 36 -1.40 -1.76 2.45
CA GLU A 36 -0.11 -2.21 1.89
C GLU A 36 -0.12 -3.71 1.60
N ASN A 37 -0.64 -4.54 2.51
CA ASN A 37 -0.71 -5.99 2.33
C ASN A 37 -1.62 -6.42 1.16
N ILE A 38 -2.51 -5.55 0.68
CA ILE A 38 -3.37 -5.81 -0.47
C ILE A 38 -2.68 -5.34 -1.77
N VAL A 39 -2.11 -4.13 -1.79
CA VAL A 39 -1.59 -3.52 -3.03
C VAL A 39 -0.12 -3.81 -3.30
N ALA A 40 0.68 -4.04 -2.27
CA ALA A 40 2.11 -4.30 -2.42
C ALA A 40 2.44 -5.66 -3.02
N PRO A 41 1.67 -6.74 -2.76
CA PRO A 41 1.92 -8.03 -3.36
C PRO A 41 1.93 -7.96 -4.88
N TYR A 42 2.95 -8.62 -5.36
CA TYR A 42 3.34 -8.69 -6.73
C TYR A 42 2.49 -9.79 -7.40
N PRO A 43 1.70 -9.49 -8.45
CA PRO A 43 0.93 -10.54 -9.14
C PRO A 43 1.89 -11.58 -9.75
N PRO A 44 1.40 -12.80 -10.07
CA PRO A 44 2.20 -13.83 -10.71
C PRO A 44 2.99 -13.27 -11.88
N ALA A 45 4.27 -13.64 -11.97
CA ALA A 45 5.11 -13.15 -13.05
C ALA A 45 4.51 -13.61 -14.40
N PRO A 46 4.32 -12.72 -15.38
CA PRO A 46 3.95 -13.18 -16.71
C PRO A 46 5.05 -14.11 -17.22
N SER A 47 4.66 -15.25 -17.79
CA SER A 47 5.59 -16.18 -18.42
C SER A 47 6.45 -15.43 -19.45
N PRO A 48 7.76 -15.68 -19.54
CA PRO A 48 8.59 -15.11 -20.60
C PRO A 48 7.99 -15.50 -21.96
N SER A 49 7.35 -14.56 -22.66
CA SER A 49 6.78 -14.81 -23.98
C SER A 49 7.77 -14.33 -25.05
N GLY A 50 8.33 -15.28 -25.81
CA GLY A 50 9.21 -14.99 -26.94
C GLY A 50 10.60 -14.46 -26.59
N ASP A 51 11.23 -13.79 -27.55
CA ASP A 51 12.62 -13.32 -27.45
C ASP A 51 12.78 -12.07 -26.57
N THR A 52 11.69 -11.41 -26.15
CA THR A 52 11.74 -10.22 -25.29
C THR A 52 10.68 -10.33 -24.22
N TRP A 53 11.06 -10.17 -22.95
CA TRP A 53 10.15 -10.21 -21.81
C TRP A 53 10.53 -9.16 -20.77
N TYR A 54 9.60 -8.83 -19.88
CA TYR A 54 9.89 -7.98 -18.72
C TYR A 54 10.24 -8.86 -17.52
N GLU A 55 11.34 -8.54 -16.83
CA GLU A 55 11.71 -9.18 -15.56
C GLU A 55 11.60 -8.18 -14.41
N ARG A 56 10.89 -8.60 -13.36
CA ARG A 56 10.64 -7.80 -12.17
C ARG A 56 11.93 -7.46 -11.42
N GLY A 57 12.10 -6.19 -11.06
CA GLY A 57 13.31 -5.71 -10.36
C GLY A 57 14.55 -5.60 -11.25
N TYR A 58 14.42 -5.96 -12.53
CA TYR A 58 15.42 -5.73 -13.56
C TYR A 58 14.89 -4.77 -14.62
N GLY A 59 13.88 -5.18 -15.38
CA GLY A 59 13.31 -4.42 -16.50
C GLY A 59 13.22 -5.27 -17.76
N PRO A 60 13.21 -4.68 -18.97
CA PRO A 60 13.13 -5.44 -20.21
C PRO A 60 14.39 -6.30 -20.41
N LYS A 61 14.17 -7.58 -20.65
CA LYS A 61 15.16 -8.58 -21.06
C LYS A 61 14.88 -9.05 -22.48
N ARG A 62 15.95 -9.39 -23.20
CA ARG A 62 15.93 -9.90 -24.56
C ARG A 62 16.91 -11.05 -24.72
N ARG A 63 16.45 -12.15 -25.33
CA ARG A 63 17.29 -13.25 -25.82
C ARG A 63 17.87 -12.88 -27.18
N ARG A 64 19.17 -13.06 -27.35
CA ARG A 64 19.88 -12.87 -28.62
C ARG A 64 19.88 -14.20 -29.39
N LYS A 65 20.21 -14.12 -30.69
CA LYS A 65 20.30 -15.30 -31.57
C LYS A 65 21.35 -16.32 -31.11
N ASP A 66 22.37 -15.87 -30.38
CA ASP A 66 23.43 -16.70 -29.79
C ASP A 66 23.03 -17.36 -28.47
N GLY A 67 21.77 -17.21 -28.03
CA GLY A 67 21.26 -17.74 -26.77
C GLY A 67 21.56 -16.88 -25.53
N SER A 68 22.41 -15.84 -25.65
CA SER A 68 22.70 -14.94 -24.55
C SER A 68 21.50 -14.04 -24.21
N VAL A 69 21.36 -13.66 -22.94
CA VAL A 69 20.31 -12.77 -22.48
C VAL A 69 20.91 -11.41 -22.14
N THR A 70 20.35 -10.36 -22.72
CA THR A 70 20.70 -8.97 -22.43
C THR A 70 19.48 -8.22 -21.90
N GLY A 71 19.66 -7.04 -21.32
CA GLY A 71 18.54 -6.23 -20.86
C GLY A 71 19.01 -4.97 -20.14
N ARG A 72 18.07 -4.09 -19.82
CA ARG A 72 18.35 -2.85 -19.08
C ARG A 72 17.75 -2.92 -17.69
N LYS A 73 18.53 -2.49 -16.69
CA LYS A 73 18.07 -2.36 -15.31
C LYS A 73 17.27 -1.07 -15.13
N THR A 74 16.04 -1.03 -15.62
CA THR A 74 15.15 0.15 -15.56
C THR A 74 13.97 -0.04 -14.62
N SER A 75 13.73 -1.25 -14.12
CA SER A 75 12.67 -1.51 -13.13
C SER A 75 13.14 -1.07 -11.75
N GLU A 76 12.32 -0.27 -11.11
CA GLU A 76 12.46 0.07 -9.70
C GLU A 76 11.79 -1.02 -8.85
N MET A 77 12.38 -1.36 -7.71
CA MET A 77 11.83 -2.39 -6.84
C MET A 77 10.60 -1.82 -6.09
N LEU A 78 9.43 -1.78 -6.73
CA LEU A 78 8.15 -1.33 -6.14
C LEU A 78 7.94 -1.90 -4.73
N GLY A 79 8.17 -3.20 -4.54
CA GLY A 79 8.00 -3.86 -3.24
C GLY A 79 8.94 -3.37 -2.13
N ARG A 80 10.01 -2.62 -2.45
CA ARG A 80 10.92 -2.03 -1.46
C ARG A 80 10.67 -0.55 -1.20
N ARG A 81 9.70 0.05 -1.90
CA ARG A 81 9.50 1.50 -1.94
C ARG A 81 8.19 1.96 -1.32
N TRP A 82 7.58 1.11 -0.52
CA TRP A 82 6.43 1.45 0.30
C TRP A 82 6.83 2.25 1.54
N THR A 83 6.03 3.22 1.89
CA THR A 83 6.16 4.01 3.12
C THR A 83 4.77 4.32 3.63
N ILE A 84 4.56 4.06 4.91
CA ILE A 84 3.38 4.51 5.64
C ILE A 84 3.83 5.67 6.51
N ALA A 85 3.21 6.83 6.33
CA ALA A 85 3.59 8.03 7.06
C ALA A 85 2.35 8.73 7.62
N SER A 86 2.41 9.10 8.90
CA SER A 86 1.45 10.04 9.48
C SER A 86 1.72 11.44 8.90
N ARG A 87 0.69 12.06 8.32
CA ARG A 87 0.74 13.43 7.80
C ARG A 87 0.17 14.43 8.80
N SER A 88 -0.74 13.97 9.64
CA SER A 88 -1.29 14.73 10.76
C SER A 88 -1.68 13.76 11.88
N ARG A 89 -2.19 14.30 12.99
CA ARG A 89 -2.67 13.51 14.13
C ARG A 89 -3.60 12.36 13.73
N MET A 90 -4.38 12.54 12.67
CA MET A 90 -5.48 11.65 12.28
C MET A 90 -5.45 11.25 10.80
N VAL A 91 -4.32 11.46 10.15
CA VAL A 91 -4.15 11.13 8.73
C VAL A 91 -2.87 10.33 8.57
N VAL A 92 -3.01 9.14 7.98
CA VAL A 92 -1.92 8.28 7.56
C VAL A 92 -2.01 8.10 6.05
N VAL A 93 -0.87 8.17 5.38
CA VAL A 93 -0.76 8.00 3.93
C VAL A 93 0.13 6.82 3.65
N LEU A 94 -0.36 5.92 2.78
CA LEU A 94 0.44 4.88 2.17
C LEU A 94 0.94 5.39 0.81
N MET A 95 2.26 5.41 0.62
CA MET A 95 2.89 5.88 -0.61
C MET A 95 3.91 4.87 -1.14
N ASN A 96 4.06 4.86 -2.47
CA ASN A 96 5.16 4.18 -3.14
C ASN A 96 6.03 5.21 -3.87
N THR A 97 7.34 5.17 -3.64
CA THR A 97 8.29 6.15 -4.20
C THR A 97 8.90 5.74 -5.55
N ALA A 98 8.44 4.64 -6.15
CA ALA A 98 8.78 4.34 -7.54
C ALA A 98 8.11 5.34 -8.48
N SER A 99 8.86 5.82 -9.47
CA SER A 99 8.45 6.84 -10.43
C SER A 99 7.23 6.46 -11.26
N TYR A 100 7.00 5.17 -11.46
CA TYR A 100 5.86 4.62 -12.21
C TYR A 100 4.79 3.98 -11.32
N ALA A 101 4.81 4.24 -10.01
CA ALA A 101 3.87 3.61 -9.07
C ALA A 101 2.40 3.93 -9.39
N ALA A 102 2.09 5.15 -9.86
CA ALA A 102 0.73 5.54 -10.20
C ALA A 102 0.15 4.66 -11.32
N ASN A 103 0.92 4.41 -12.38
CA ASN A 103 0.55 3.52 -13.48
C ASN A 103 0.29 2.04 -13.07
N VAL A 104 0.57 1.69 -11.81
CA VAL A 104 0.42 0.34 -11.25
C VAL A 104 -0.67 0.29 -10.17
N HIS A 105 -0.68 1.26 -9.25
CA HIS A 105 -1.46 1.19 -8.01
C HIS A 105 -2.59 2.24 -7.92
N ASP A 106 -2.63 3.22 -8.81
CA ASP A 106 -3.66 4.24 -8.82
C ASP A 106 -4.79 3.80 -9.75
N SER A 107 -6.02 3.67 -9.25
CA SER A 107 -7.14 3.18 -10.04
C SER A 107 -7.53 4.08 -11.22
N GLU A 108 -7.20 5.38 -11.18
CA GLU A 108 -7.48 6.32 -12.27
C GLU A 108 -6.37 6.32 -13.33
N GLU A 109 -5.12 6.07 -12.91
CA GLU A 109 -3.94 6.09 -13.80
C GLU A 109 -3.41 4.69 -14.17
N GLN A 110 -3.99 3.62 -13.65
CA GLN A 110 -3.49 2.26 -13.87
C GLN A 110 -3.49 1.93 -15.37
N SER A 111 -2.33 1.52 -15.89
CA SER A 111 -2.24 1.10 -17.28
C SER A 111 -2.97 -0.23 -17.52
N ALA A 112 -3.59 -0.37 -18.69
CA ALA A 112 -4.32 -1.58 -19.08
C ALA A 112 -3.46 -2.86 -19.00
N VAL A 113 -2.16 -2.75 -19.24
CA VAL A 113 -1.23 -3.88 -19.11
C VAL A 113 -1.07 -4.31 -17.65
N MET A 114 -0.96 -3.36 -16.72
CA MET A 114 -0.84 -3.68 -15.28
C MET A 114 -2.13 -4.29 -14.75
N GLN A 115 -3.28 -3.77 -15.19
CA GLN A 115 -4.58 -4.34 -14.91
C GLN A 115 -4.70 -5.78 -15.43
N ALA A 116 -4.32 -6.02 -16.70
CA ALA A 116 -4.36 -7.35 -17.31
C ALA A 116 -3.42 -8.37 -16.63
N ILE A 117 -2.31 -7.90 -16.05
CA ILE A 117 -1.38 -8.73 -15.27
C ILE A 117 -1.92 -9.02 -13.86
N GLY A 118 -2.97 -8.32 -13.41
CA GLY A 118 -3.63 -8.55 -12.13
C GLY A 118 -3.05 -7.73 -10.97
N TRP A 119 -2.46 -6.56 -11.26
CA TRP A 119 -2.08 -5.62 -10.20
C TRP A 119 -3.31 -5.03 -9.52
N LYS A 120 -3.28 -5.00 -8.19
CA LYS A 120 -4.29 -4.33 -7.37
C LYS A 120 -3.99 -2.84 -7.22
N THR A 121 -5.06 -2.09 -7.16
CA THR A 121 -5.11 -0.63 -7.02
C THR A 121 -5.52 -0.21 -5.61
N ASP A 122 -5.46 1.09 -5.35
CA ASP A 122 -6.02 1.73 -4.17
C ASP A 122 -7.52 1.47 -3.98
N ALA A 123 -8.31 1.50 -5.05
CA ALA A 123 -9.73 1.17 -5.01
C ALA A 123 -9.99 -0.30 -4.64
N ASP A 124 -9.05 -1.22 -4.94
CA ASP A 124 -9.16 -2.61 -4.50
C ASP A 124 -8.87 -2.74 -3.00
N ALA A 125 -7.92 -1.97 -2.46
CA ALA A 125 -7.69 -1.91 -1.02
C ALA A 125 -8.93 -1.41 -0.27
N ASP A 126 -9.56 -0.34 -0.76
CA ASP A 126 -10.78 0.21 -0.16
C ASP A 126 -11.94 -0.81 -0.14
N ARG A 127 -12.09 -1.58 -1.23
CA ARG A 127 -13.12 -2.64 -1.32
C ARG A 127 -12.83 -3.87 -0.48
N GLU A 128 -11.55 -4.27 -0.36
CA GLU A 128 -11.18 -5.52 0.30
C GLU A 128 -10.98 -5.37 1.81
N ILE A 129 -10.66 -4.17 2.30
CA ILE A 129 -10.58 -3.90 3.74
C ILE A 129 -12.00 -3.91 4.32
N THR A 130 -12.28 -4.90 5.14
CA THR A 130 -13.57 -5.00 5.81
C THR A 130 -13.64 -4.14 7.07
N PRO A 131 -14.84 -3.70 7.49
CA PRO A 131 -15.01 -3.01 8.78
C PRO A 131 -14.45 -3.80 9.96
N GLY A 132 -14.60 -5.13 9.98
CA GLY A 132 -14.05 -5.98 11.04
C GLY A 132 -12.52 -5.93 11.11
N GLN A 133 -11.83 -5.90 9.97
CA GLN A 133 -10.36 -5.74 9.96
C GLN A 133 -9.93 -4.35 10.44
N ILE A 134 -10.72 -3.31 10.15
CA ILE A 134 -10.48 -1.96 10.67
C ILE A 134 -10.65 -1.97 12.19
N GLU A 135 -11.73 -2.56 12.70
CA GLU A 135 -11.98 -2.72 14.14
C GLU A 135 -10.84 -3.47 14.84
N ASP A 136 -10.37 -4.58 14.26
CA ASP A 136 -9.28 -5.39 14.80
C ASP A 136 -7.96 -4.61 14.98
N VAL A 137 -7.69 -3.61 14.13
CA VAL A 137 -6.48 -2.78 14.24
C VAL A 137 -6.71 -1.47 15.02
N MET A 138 -7.94 -0.96 15.05
CA MET A 138 -8.28 0.31 15.69
C MET A 138 -8.62 0.16 17.18
N ILE A 139 -9.36 -0.88 17.56
CA ILE A 139 -9.88 -1.05 18.93
C ILE A 139 -8.77 -1.36 19.93
N PRO A 140 -7.84 -2.31 19.69
CA PRO A 140 -6.82 -2.66 20.69
C PRO A 140 -5.97 -1.49 21.19
N PRO A 141 -5.41 -0.59 20.34
CA PRO A 141 -4.63 0.53 20.84
C PRO A 141 -5.49 1.51 21.65
N ILE A 142 -6.77 1.70 21.30
CA ILE A 142 -7.69 2.55 22.06
C ILE A 142 -7.99 1.93 23.43
N VAL A 143 -8.34 0.65 23.48
CA VAL A 143 -8.62 -0.06 24.74
C VAL A 143 -7.39 -0.06 25.64
N ASN A 144 -6.21 -0.36 25.10
CA ASN A 144 -4.96 -0.33 25.85
C ASN A 144 -4.66 1.08 26.39
N PHE A 145 -4.91 2.13 25.61
CA PHE A 145 -4.74 3.51 26.04
C PHE A 145 -5.71 3.92 27.16
N LEU A 146 -6.95 3.42 27.12
CA LEU A 146 -7.96 3.72 28.13
C LEU A 146 -7.72 2.96 29.44
N VAL A 147 -7.40 1.67 29.37
CA VAL A 147 -7.25 0.77 30.52
C VAL A 147 -5.85 0.80 31.11
N GLY A 148 -4.82 0.92 30.28
CA GLY A 148 -3.41 0.79 30.66
C GLY A 148 -2.72 2.08 31.06
N GLY A 149 -3.43 3.03 31.68
CA GLY A 149 -2.85 4.32 32.09
C GLY A 149 -1.52 4.17 32.82
N LEU A 150 -0.49 4.87 32.32
CA LEU A 150 0.71 5.24 33.07
C LEU A 150 0.33 6.07 34.29
#